data_AF-A0A812QUD0-F1
#
_entry.id   AF-A0A812QUD0-F1
#
_cell.length_a   1.000
_cell.length_b   1.000
_cell.length_c   1.000
_cell.angle_alpha   90.00
_cell.angle_beta   90.00
_cell.angle_gamma   90.00
#
_symmetry.space_group_name_H-M   'P 1'
#
loop_
_entity.id
_entity.type
_entity.pdbx_description
1 polymer ?
#
loop_
_entity_poly.entity_id
_entity_poly.type
_entity_poly.pdbx_seq_one_letter_code
_entity_poly.pdbx_strand_id
1 'polypeptide(L)'
;DVKITVGFSTAPFQDVRATTVSQRAVDEYIFKDAEREPAKYILMQADLQRFNQYRTMLMTEPAEEIASWCINFDGFFLPGNTPEGIEGYYSPHWHSALAGLGLPENTSCEDMAQFCDVDSGSLVRLVCGETCCSSAIHNAAWFKVTALGCPAGCLKEADQSPARTCADTHANSTPSWDAFWDAYPSVIENSTGQSLFNNTVGSQVAEMAREMKLQGCSALSNSRWEREVVLGWKWCEGFENLFAPLARLCPESCGCNVDDPAEAPAGCPAFCYPRCEDTIFPAIGEVATCADGQALGWCVDPGFQSLCRKSCTGC
;
A
#
# COMPACT_ATOMS: atom_id res chain seq x y z
N ASP A 1 -5.31 -13.23 9.38
CA ASP A 1 -4.03 -12.94 8.71
C ASP A 1 -3.22 -14.17 8.34
N VAL A 2 -2.65 -14.14 7.13
CA VAL A 2 -1.69 -15.15 6.65
C VAL A 2 -0.37 -14.97 7.39
N LYS A 3 0.12 -16.04 8.03
CA LYS A 3 1.34 -16.02 8.84
C LYS A 3 2.53 -16.49 8.03
N ILE A 4 3.66 -15.82 8.16
CA ILE A 4 4.96 -16.29 7.66
C ILE A 4 5.52 -17.29 8.67
N THR A 5 6.05 -18.41 8.17
CA THR A 5 6.77 -19.37 9.02
C THR A 5 8.22 -18.92 9.14
N VAL A 6 8.65 -18.64 10.37
CA VAL A 6 10.05 -18.30 10.68
C VAL A 6 10.72 -19.53 11.26
N GLY A 7 11.96 -19.80 10.83
CA GLY A 7 12.72 -20.97 11.27
C GLY A 7 14.08 -20.60 11.84
N PHE A 8 14.58 -21.45 12.72
CA PHE A 8 15.96 -21.43 13.20
C PHE A 8 16.43 -22.87 13.34
N SER A 9 17.63 -23.16 12.84
CA SER A 9 18.16 -24.52 12.83
C SER A 9 18.49 -24.97 14.25
N THR A 10 17.94 -26.11 14.66
CA THR A 10 18.23 -26.79 15.93
C THR A 10 18.44 -28.29 15.64
N ALA A 11 18.94 -29.06 16.61
CA ALA A 11 19.18 -30.50 16.42
C ALA A 11 17.91 -31.26 15.95
N PRO A 12 18.05 -32.39 15.22
CA PRO A 12 16.95 -32.99 14.47
C PRO A 12 15.78 -33.43 15.37
N PHE A 13 14.55 -33.15 14.94
CA PHE A 13 13.33 -33.51 15.67
C PHE A 13 12.48 -34.53 14.90
N GLN A 14 11.83 -35.45 15.63
CA GLN A 14 11.02 -36.55 15.08
C GLN A 14 9.54 -36.18 14.89
N ASP A 15 9.05 -36.57 13.70
CA ASP A 15 7.69 -36.84 13.20
C ASP A 15 6.47 -36.27 13.96
N VAL A 16 5.72 -35.37 13.31
CA VAL A 16 4.42 -34.86 13.78
C VAL A 16 3.40 -34.88 12.64
N ARG A 17 2.34 -35.69 12.78
CA ARG A 17 1.27 -35.82 11.77
C ARG A 17 0.08 -34.89 12.03
N ALA A 18 -0.02 -33.86 11.19
CA ALA A 18 -1.20 -33.10 10.70
C ALA A 18 -0.63 -32.03 9.72
N THR A 19 -1.41 -31.31 8.89
CA THR A 19 -0.84 -30.39 7.87
C THR A 19 -1.32 -28.95 7.93
N THR A 20 -0.56 -28.11 8.63
CA THR A 20 -0.55 -26.64 8.63
C THR A 20 0.53 -26.12 7.66
N VAL A 21 0.56 -24.80 7.36
CA VAL A 21 1.63 -24.18 6.56
C VAL A 21 3.01 -24.49 7.15
N SER A 22 3.16 -24.39 8.48
CA SER A 22 4.42 -24.70 9.16
C SER A 22 4.80 -26.17 9.03
N GLN A 23 3.84 -27.09 8.99
CA GLN A 23 4.11 -28.51 8.76
C GLN A 23 4.56 -28.79 7.32
N ARG A 24 3.91 -28.18 6.31
CA ARG A 24 4.37 -28.27 4.91
C ARG A 24 5.78 -27.70 4.73
N ALA A 25 6.03 -26.58 5.40
CA ALA A 25 7.32 -25.90 5.34
C ALA A 25 8.45 -26.78 5.92
N VAL A 26 8.20 -27.44 7.06
CA VAL A 26 9.12 -28.37 7.69
C VAL A 26 9.31 -29.63 6.84
N ASP A 27 8.23 -30.21 6.31
CA ASP A 27 8.29 -31.40 5.44
C ASP A 27 9.14 -31.13 4.19
N GLU A 28 8.99 -29.97 3.54
CA GLU A 28 9.81 -29.61 2.39
C GLU A 28 11.29 -29.40 2.77
N TYR A 29 11.54 -28.73 3.89
CA TYR A 29 12.90 -28.38 4.30
C TYR A 29 13.72 -29.59 4.76
N ILE A 30 13.11 -30.58 5.43
CA ILE A 30 13.81 -31.78 5.94
C ILE A 30 14.51 -32.56 4.82
N PHE A 31 14.01 -32.49 3.59
CA PHE A 31 14.59 -33.20 2.44
C PHE A 31 15.53 -32.37 1.58
N LYS A 32 15.76 -31.09 1.92
CA LYS A 32 16.64 -30.18 1.17
C LYS A 32 18.01 -30.05 1.81
N ASP A 33 19.04 -29.93 0.97
CA ASP A 33 20.35 -29.48 1.40
C ASP A 33 20.27 -27.97 1.66
N ALA A 34 20.09 -27.59 2.93
CA ALA A 34 19.85 -26.21 3.35
C ALA A 34 20.97 -25.23 2.93
N GLU A 35 22.18 -25.73 2.65
CA GLU A 35 23.29 -24.92 2.15
C GLU A 35 23.22 -24.66 0.63
N ARG A 36 22.42 -25.43 -0.10
CA ARG A 36 22.28 -25.34 -1.58
C ARG A 36 20.91 -24.89 -2.06
N GLU A 37 19.85 -25.15 -1.31
CA GLU A 37 18.48 -24.78 -1.67
C GLU A 37 17.79 -24.07 -0.50
N PRO A 38 17.50 -22.76 -0.62
CA PRO A 38 16.79 -22.05 0.43
C PRO A 38 15.37 -22.61 0.64
N ALA A 39 14.89 -22.49 1.87
CA ALA A 39 13.55 -22.93 2.23
C ALA A 39 12.49 -22.06 1.56
N LYS A 40 11.54 -22.69 0.87
CA LYS A 40 10.49 -21.98 0.11
C LYS A 40 9.48 -21.26 0.99
N TYR A 41 9.10 -21.86 2.11
CA TYR A 41 8.07 -21.35 3.02
C TYR A 41 8.63 -20.89 4.38
N ILE A 42 9.92 -21.13 4.64
CA ILE A 42 10.54 -20.82 5.93
C ILE A 42 11.51 -19.64 5.75
N LEU A 43 11.23 -18.54 6.44
CA LEU A 43 12.22 -17.48 6.61
C LEU A 43 13.25 -17.92 7.67
N MET A 44 14.35 -18.48 7.20
CA MET A 44 15.42 -18.99 8.07
C MET A 44 16.24 -17.84 8.66
N GLN A 45 16.41 -17.86 9.99
CA GLN A 45 17.20 -16.87 10.72
C GLN A 45 18.56 -17.42 11.11
N ALA A 46 19.57 -16.55 11.08
CA ALA A 46 20.96 -16.92 11.35
C ALA A 46 21.20 -17.31 12.82
N ASP A 47 20.44 -16.74 13.74
CA ASP A 47 20.61 -16.92 15.17
C ASP A 47 19.27 -16.83 15.94
N LEU A 48 19.31 -17.26 17.21
CA LEU A 48 18.14 -17.28 18.09
C LEU A 48 17.60 -15.88 18.40
N GLN A 49 18.45 -14.85 18.41
CA GLN A 49 18.01 -13.48 18.68
C GLN A 49 17.14 -12.98 17.52
N ARG A 50 17.62 -13.12 16.27
CA ARG A 50 16.87 -12.80 15.06
C ARG A 50 15.62 -13.64 14.93
N PHE A 51 15.68 -14.94 15.21
CA PHE A 51 14.47 -15.78 15.27
C PHE A 51 13.40 -15.23 16.21
N ASN A 52 13.79 -14.84 17.43
CA ASN A 52 12.86 -14.27 18.40
C ASN A 52 12.31 -12.91 17.97
N GLN A 53 13.09 -12.11 17.23
CA GLN A 53 12.64 -10.85 16.65
C GLN A 53 11.62 -11.09 15.53
N TYR A 54 11.98 -11.90 14.52
CA TYR A 54 11.14 -12.13 13.34
C TYR A 54 9.85 -12.87 13.67
N ARG A 55 9.83 -13.78 14.66
CA ARG A 55 8.60 -14.50 15.03
C ARG A 55 7.51 -13.60 15.66
N THR A 56 7.89 -12.43 16.19
CA THR A 56 6.97 -11.44 16.79
C THR A 56 6.87 -10.17 15.97
N MET A 57 7.53 -10.12 14.81
CA MET A 57 7.56 -8.97 13.94
C MET A 57 6.15 -8.68 13.41
N LEU A 58 5.73 -7.42 13.47
CA LEU A 58 4.48 -6.96 12.89
C LEU A 58 4.67 -6.70 11.40
N MET A 59 3.57 -6.74 10.64
CA MET A 59 3.60 -6.52 9.18
C MET A 59 4.16 -5.14 8.77
N THR A 60 4.06 -4.14 9.66
CA THR A 60 4.65 -2.81 9.46
C THR A 60 6.14 -2.88 9.13
N GLU A 61 6.90 -3.69 9.87
CA GLU A 61 8.37 -3.77 9.78
C GLU A 61 8.85 -4.24 8.39
N PRO A 62 8.41 -5.40 7.84
CA PRO A 62 8.82 -5.79 6.48
C PRO A 62 8.26 -4.85 5.40
N ALA A 63 7.08 -4.24 5.62
CA ALA A 63 6.53 -3.26 4.69
C ALA A 63 7.35 -1.95 4.65
N GLU A 64 7.91 -1.54 5.79
CA GLU A 64 8.83 -0.40 5.89
C GLU A 64 10.24 -0.74 5.38
N GLU A 65 10.71 -1.99 5.55
CA GLU A 65 12.00 -2.42 5.01
C GLU A 65 12.02 -2.38 3.48
N ILE A 66 10.91 -2.72 2.83
CA ILE A 66 10.70 -2.54 1.38
C ILE A 66 10.34 -1.07 1.07
N ALA A 67 11.20 -0.15 1.51
CA ALA A 67 11.05 1.29 1.28
C ALA A 67 11.53 1.73 -0.11
N SER A 68 12.44 0.98 -0.74
CA SER A 68 13.10 1.42 -1.98
C SER A 68 12.44 0.92 -3.26
N TRP A 69 11.55 -0.07 -3.17
CA TRP A 69 10.97 -0.72 -4.35
C TRP A 69 9.44 -0.71 -4.25
N CYS A 70 8.78 -0.30 -5.32
CA CYS A 70 7.41 -0.70 -5.57
C CYS A 70 7.35 -1.66 -6.76
N ILE A 71 7.22 -2.94 -6.46
CA ILE A 71 7.27 -4.00 -7.46
C ILE A 71 6.31 -5.12 -7.08
N ASN A 72 5.81 -5.83 -8.09
CA ASN A 72 5.17 -7.11 -7.89
C ASN A 72 6.20 -8.24 -7.86
N PHE A 73 6.07 -9.14 -6.90
CA PHE A 73 7.02 -10.23 -6.67
C PHE A 73 6.84 -11.39 -7.65
N ASP A 74 5.71 -11.46 -8.36
CA ASP A 74 5.47 -12.44 -9.42
C ASP A 74 6.50 -12.34 -10.56
N GLY A 75 7.04 -11.15 -10.82
CA GLY A 75 8.18 -10.93 -11.72
C GLY A 75 9.43 -11.72 -11.36
N PHE A 76 9.59 -12.13 -10.09
CA PHE A 76 10.70 -12.96 -9.63
C PHE A 76 10.27 -14.40 -9.34
N PHE A 77 9.09 -14.62 -8.76
CA PHE A 77 8.75 -15.94 -8.20
C PHE A 77 7.75 -16.75 -9.02
N LEU A 78 7.33 -16.25 -10.19
CA LEU A 78 6.71 -17.13 -11.18
C LEU A 78 7.75 -18.13 -11.71
N PRO A 79 7.33 -19.38 -12.00
CA PRO A 79 8.24 -20.44 -12.43
C PRO A 79 9.12 -20.01 -13.61
N GLY A 80 10.44 -20.09 -13.42
CA GLY A 80 11.44 -19.77 -14.45
C GLY A 80 12.04 -18.36 -14.41
N ASN A 81 11.57 -17.49 -13.50
CA ASN A 81 11.99 -16.08 -13.44
C ASN A 81 12.87 -15.71 -12.24
N THR A 82 13.15 -16.65 -11.32
CA THR A 82 13.75 -16.32 -10.03
C THR A 82 15.24 -16.03 -10.13
N PRO A 83 15.70 -14.79 -9.82
CA PRO A 83 17.11 -14.46 -9.84
C PRO A 83 17.83 -15.07 -8.63
N GLU A 84 19.05 -15.54 -8.86
CA GLU A 84 19.92 -16.06 -7.80
C GLU A 84 20.18 -14.97 -6.73
N GLY A 85 19.99 -15.32 -5.45
CA GLY A 85 20.27 -14.43 -4.32
C GLY A 85 19.08 -13.66 -3.72
N ILE A 86 17.93 -13.60 -4.40
CA ILE A 86 16.69 -12.95 -3.85
C ILE A 86 15.81 -13.96 -3.08
N GLU A 87 16.00 -15.26 -3.35
CA GLU A 87 15.17 -16.36 -2.88
C GLU A 87 15.06 -16.46 -1.36
N GLY A 88 16.18 -16.44 -0.65
CA GLY A 88 16.19 -16.74 0.79
C GLY A 88 15.38 -15.77 1.66
N TYR A 89 15.17 -14.53 1.20
CA TYR A 89 14.48 -13.51 1.98
C TYR A 89 13.01 -13.33 1.60
N TYR A 90 12.72 -13.25 0.30
CA TYR A 90 11.38 -12.88 -0.18
C TYR A 90 10.54 -14.08 -0.67
N SER A 91 11.16 -15.22 -1.01
CA SER A 91 10.43 -16.43 -1.41
C SER A 91 9.43 -16.90 -0.33
N PRO A 92 9.78 -16.92 0.98
CA PRO A 92 8.83 -17.27 2.03
C PRO A 92 7.58 -16.39 2.09
N HIS A 93 7.72 -15.10 1.77
CA HIS A 93 6.60 -14.17 1.74
C HIS A 93 5.65 -14.50 0.58
N TRP A 94 6.21 -14.65 -0.62
CA TRP A 94 5.44 -14.96 -1.83
C TRP A 94 4.67 -16.27 -1.72
N HIS A 95 5.38 -17.36 -1.40
CA HIS A 95 4.74 -18.68 -1.38
C HIS A 95 3.78 -18.84 -0.19
N SER A 96 4.03 -18.16 0.94
CA SER A 96 3.06 -18.13 2.04
C SER A 96 1.79 -17.40 1.66
N ALA A 97 1.85 -16.33 0.84
CA ALA A 97 0.66 -15.64 0.34
C ALA A 97 -0.22 -16.59 -0.48
N LEU A 98 0.39 -17.28 -1.45
CA LEU A 98 -0.30 -18.26 -2.29
C LEU A 98 -0.88 -19.42 -1.46
N ALA A 99 -0.07 -20.03 -0.61
CA ALA A 99 -0.49 -21.18 0.20
C ALA A 99 -1.59 -20.81 1.21
N GLY A 100 -1.51 -19.62 1.82
CA GLY A 100 -2.51 -19.12 2.76
C GLY A 100 -3.88 -18.89 2.12
N LEU A 101 -3.90 -18.56 0.82
CA LEU A 101 -5.12 -18.37 0.03
C LEU A 101 -5.54 -19.62 -0.75
N GLY A 102 -4.76 -20.71 -0.69
CA GLY A 102 -5.02 -21.93 -1.45
C GLY A 102 -4.85 -21.77 -2.96
N LEU A 103 -3.99 -20.84 -3.39
CA LEU A 103 -3.76 -20.52 -4.79
C LEU A 103 -2.60 -21.35 -5.40
N PRO A 104 -2.67 -21.65 -6.71
CA PRO A 104 -1.57 -22.28 -7.45
C PRO A 104 -0.26 -21.48 -7.45
N GLU A 105 0.86 -22.16 -7.73
CA GLU A 105 2.19 -21.51 -7.76
C GLU A 105 2.42 -20.60 -8.96
N ASN A 106 1.62 -20.74 -10.02
CA ASN A 106 1.67 -19.92 -11.23
C ASN A 106 0.71 -18.72 -11.18
N THR A 107 0.10 -18.45 -10.04
CA THR A 107 -0.79 -17.30 -9.83
C THR A 107 0.02 -16.00 -9.82
N SER A 108 -0.42 -15.02 -10.62
CA SER A 108 0.19 -13.69 -10.72
C SER A 108 -0.36 -12.73 -9.66
N CYS A 109 0.28 -11.56 -9.52
CA CYS A 109 -0.26 -10.49 -8.68
C CYS A 109 -1.60 -9.96 -9.21
N GLU A 110 -1.81 -9.98 -10.52
CA GLU A 110 -3.10 -9.62 -11.14
C GLU A 110 -4.22 -10.58 -10.71
N ASP A 111 -3.94 -11.89 -10.67
CA ASP A 111 -4.90 -12.89 -10.20
C ASP A 111 -5.25 -12.72 -8.71
N MET A 112 -4.30 -12.18 -7.93
CA MET A 112 -4.46 -11.88 -6.51
C MET A 112 -5.07 -10.51 -6.21
N ALA A 113 -5.33 -9.68 -7.22
CA ALA A 113 -5.84 -8.31 -7.04
C ALA A 113 -7.13 -8.24 -6.20
N GLN A 114 -8.00 -9.24 -6.34
CA GLN A 114 -9.23 -9.38 -5.56
C GLN A 114 -9.02 -9.49 -4.04
N PHE A 115 -7.81 -9.82 -3.58
CA PHE A 115 -7.46 -9.93 -2.17
C PHE A 115 -6.78 -8.67 -1.62
N CYS A 116 -6.54 -7.64 -2.44
CA CYS A 116 -5.87 -6.41 -2.00
C CYS A 116 -6.70 -5.62 -0.96
N ASP A 117 -8.03 -5.72 -1.00
CA ASP A 117 -8.98 -4.90 -0.23
C ASP A 117 -9.76 -5.72 0.81
N VAL A 118 -9.20 -6.86 1.25
CA VAL A 118 -9.73 -7.65 2.36
C VAL A 118 -8.76 -7.67 3.53
N ASP A 119 -9.28 -7.81 4.74
CA ASP A 119 -8.50 -7.83 5.98
C ASP A 119 -7.35 -8.85 5.92
N SER A 120 -7.62 -10.09 5.51
CA SER A 120 -6.63 -11.17 5.41
C SER A 120 -5.61 -11.02 4.28
N GLY A 121 -5.69 -9.95 3.48
CA GLY A 121 -4.86 -9.70 2.30
C GLY A 121 -3.48 -9.11 2.59
N SER A 122 -3.05 -9.01 3.85
CA SER A 122 -1.86 -8.25 4.24
C SER A 122 -0.59 -8.74 3.55
N LEU A 123 -0.41 -10.06 3.45
CA LEU A 123 0.74 -10.62 2.76
C LEU A 123 0.67 -10.46 1.24
N VAL A 124 -0.55 -10.43 0.65
CA VAL A 124 -0.73 -10.11 -0.77
C VAL A 124 -0.32 -8.67 -1.05
N ARG A 125 -0.75 -7.72 -0.21
CA ARG A 125 -0.34 -6.32 -0.33
C ARG A 125 1.17 -6.15 -0.28
N LEU A 126 1.85 -6.95 0.55
CA LEU A 126 3.31 -6.91 0.68
C LEU A 126 4.01 -7.38 -0.59
N VAL A 127 3.59 -8.52 -1.14
CA VAL A 127 4.28 -9.12 -2.29
C VAL A 127 3.78 -8.60 -3.64
N CYS A 128 2.59 -8.01 -3.67
CA CYS A 128 1.98 -7.38 -4.84
C CYS A 128 1.81 -5.88 -4.62
N GLY A 129 2.88 -5.23 -4.18
CA GLY A 129 2.85 -3.82 -3.81
C GLY A 129 2.40 -2.92 -4.95
N GLU A 130 2.84 -3.20 -6.19
CA GLU A 130 2.44 -2.41 -7.35
C GLU A 130 0.95 -2.57 -7.63
N THR A 131 0.45 -3.80 -7.75
CA THR A 131 -0.98 -4.07 -8.00
C THR A 131 -1.89 -3.57 -6.88
N CYS A 132 -1.49 -3.76 -5.62
CA CYS A 132 -2.35 -3.47 -4.48
C CYS A 132 -2.21 -2.05 -3.92
N CYS A 133 -1.04 -1.44 -3.98
CA CYS A 133 -0.68 -0.27 -3.16
C CYS A 133 -0.17 0.92 -3.98
N SER A 134 0.43 0.68 -5.14
CA SER A 134 0.72 1.75 -6.09
C SER A 134 -0.58 2.19 -6.77
N SER A 135 -0.77 3.50 -6.91
CA SER A 135 -2.08 4.03 -7.28
C SER A 135 -2.28 4.10 -8.80
N ALA A 136 -3.08 3.20 -9.35
CA ALA A 136 -4.18 3.69 -10.18
C ALA A 136 -5.28 4.21 -9.24
N ILE A 137 -5.93 5.32 -9.58
CA ILE A 137 -6.89 6.11 -8.77
C ILE A 137 -8.19 5.32 -8.43
N HIS A 138 -8.18 3.99 -8.54
CA HIS A 138 -9.36 3.14 -8.54
C HIS A 138 -9.37 2.10 -7.41
N ASN A 139 -8.36 2.07 -6.53
CA ASN A 139 -8.34 1.14 -5.40
C ASN A 139 -8.83 1.82 -4.12
N ALA A 140 -9.63 1.10 -3.32
CA ALA A 140 -10.17 1.61 -2.06
C ALA A 140 -9.02 1.96 -1.09
N ALA A 141 -9.17 3.05 -0.32
CA ALA A 141 -8.15 3.46 0.66
C ALA A 141 -7.99 2.48 1.84
N TRP A 142 -8.91 1.53 1.98
CA TRP A 142 -8.84 0.48 2.99
C TRP A 142 -7.59 -0.37 2.83
N PHE A 143 -6.96 -0.64 3.97
CA PHE A 143 -5.77 -1.47 4.11
C PHE A 143 -4.52 -0.96 3.38
N LYS A 144 -4.54 0.25 2.80
CA LYS A 144 -3.41 0.85 2.06
C LYS A 144 -2.41 1.55 2.97
N VAL A 145 -1.92 0.83 3.96
CA VAL A 145 -0.98 1.32 4.98
C VAL A 145 0.10 0.27 5.25
N THR A 146 1.25 0.69 5.76
CA THR A 146 2.37 -0.21 6.07
C THR A 146 1.98 -1.26 7.10
N ALA A 147 1.18 -0.89 8.11
CA ALA A 147 0.68 -1.80 9.14
C ALA A 147 -0.10 -3.01 8.60
N LEU A 148 -0.63 -2.89 7.38
CA LEU A 148 -1.42 -3.92 6.72
C LEU A 148 -0.72 -4.44 5.45
N GLY A 149 0.59 -4.24 5.36
CA GLY A 149 1.44 -4.88 4.36
C GLY A 149 1.65 -4.08 3.09
N CYS A 150 1.17 -2.86 2.94
CA CYS A 150 1.56 -2.06 1.78
C CYS A 150 3.01 -1.56 1.91
N PRO A 151 3.92 -1.89 0.97
CA PRO A 151 5.30 -1.42 1.02
C PRO A 151 5.40 0.10 1.05
N ALA A 152 6.30 0.64 1.88
CA ALA A 152 6.50 2.08 2.02
C ALA A 152 6.91 2.73 0.68
N GLY A 153 7.68 2.01 -0.16
CA GLY A 153 8.02 2.45 -1.51
C GLY A 153 6.78 2.70 -2.38
N CYS A 154 5.83 1.76 -2.38
CA CYS A 154 4.59 1.90 -3.14
C CYS A 154 3.69 3.02 -2.65
N LEU A 155 3.58 3.20 -1.33
CA LEU A 155 2.80 4.30 -0.76
C LEU A 155 3.41 5.66 -1.14
N LYS A 156 4.73 5.76 -1.17
CA LYS A 156 5.44 6.96 -1.61
C LYS A 156 5.25 7.23 -3.11
N GLU A 157 5.32 6.21 -3.95
CA GLU A 157 5.04 6.37 -5.39
C GLU A 157 3.60 6.82 -5.64
N ALA A 158 2.63 6.29 -4.89
CA ALA A 158 1.25 6.75 -4.93
C ALA A 158 1.11 8.24 -4.54
N ASP A 159 1.90 8.70 -3.56
CA ASP A 159 1.94 10.11 -3.14
C ASP A 159 2.65 11.05 -4.13
N GLN A 160 3.42 10.50 -5.06
CA GLN A 160 4.25 11.24 -6.01
C GLN A 160 3.72 11.22 -7.44
N SER A 161 2.56 10.59 -7.69
CA SER A 161 2.01 10.41 -9.03
C SER A 161 1.88 11.76 -9.80
N PRO A 162 2.72 12.02 -10.82
CA PRO A 162 2.85 13.33 -11.45
C PRO A 162 1.68 13.68 -12.39
N ALA A 163 0.79 12.72 -12.65
CA ALA A 163 -0.42 12.93 -13.43
C ALA A 163 -1.53 13.67 -12.65
N ARG A 164 -1.29 14.02 -11.38
CA ARG A 164 -2.30 14.59 -10.48
C ARG A 164 -2.08 16.07 -10.22
N THR A 165 -3.18 16.81 -10.21
CA THR A 165 -3.25 18.19 -9.70
C THR A 165 -3.70 18.17 -8.23
N CYS A 166 -3.44 19.24 -7.48
CA CYS A 166 -4.03 19.44 -6.16
C CYS A 166 -5.50 19.83 -6.27
N ALA A 167 -6.30 18.98 -6.90
CA ALA A 167 -7.73 19.16 -7.09
C ALA A 167 -8.47 17.90 -6.61
N ASP A 168 -9.68 18.07 -6.09
CA ASP A 168 -10.53 16.94 -5.77
C ASP A 168 -10.79 16.12 -7.04
N THR A 169 -10.60 14.81 -6.93
CA THR A 169 -11.10 13.91 -7.96
C THR A 169 -12.63 13.98 -7.97
N HIS A 170 -13.25 13.81 -9.15
CA HIS A 170 -14.69 13.57 -9.24
C HIS A 170 -15.02 12.19 -8.64
N ALA A 171 -14.93 12.07 -7.31
CA ALA A 171 -15.10 10.83 -6.56
C ALA A 171 -16.57 10.43 -6.49
N ASN A 172 -17.49 11.38 -6.65
CA ASN A 172 -18.92 11.12 -6.69
C ASN A 172 -19.25 10.17 -7.85
N SER A 173 -19.82 9.01 -7.53
CA SER A 173 -20.23 7.98 -8.50
C SER A 173 -19.07 7.21 -9.16
N THR A 174 -17.90 7.18 -8.55
CA THR A 174 -16.88 6.19 -8.93
C THR A 174 -17.14 4.87 -8.19
N PRO A 175 -17.08 3.71 -8.87
CA PRO A 175 -17.28 2.41 -8.21
C PRO A 175 -16.37 2.17 -7.01
N SER A 176 -15.15 2.71 -7.03
CA SER A 176 -14.17 2.59 -5.95
C SER A 176 -14.51 3.43 -4.72
N TRP A 177 -15.06 4.64 -4.91
CA TRP A 177 -15.54 5.48 -3.81
C TRP A 177 -16.74 4.85 -3.11
N ASP A 178 -17.72 4.37 -3.89
CA ASP A 178 -18.90 3.72 -3.33
C ASP A 178 -18.52 2.43 -2.59
N ALA A 179 -17.63 1.61 -3.18
CA ALA A 179 -17.12 0.40 -2.56
C ALA A 179 -16.40 0.66 -1.23
N PHE A 180 -15.64 1.75 -1.13
CA PHE A 180 -15.00 2.15 0.13
C PHE A 180 -16.03 2.37 1.24
N TRP A 181 -17.09 3.12 0.97
CA TRP A 181 -18.12 3.40 1.97
C TRP A 181 -19.05 2.21 2.25
N ASP A 182 -19.28 1.34 1.26
CA ASP A 182 -20.05 0.11 1.44
C ASP A 182 -19.30 -0.92 2.29
N ALA A 183 -17.96 -0.94 2.21
CA ALA A 183 -17.12 -1.81 3.03
C ALA A 183 -16.95 -1.31 4.48
N TYR A 184 -17.16 -0.01 4.73
CA TYR A 184 -16.88 0.59 6.04
C TYR A 184 -17.43 -0.19 7.24
N PRO A 185 -18.72 -0.62 7.29
CA PRO A 185 -19.25 -1.30 8.46
C PRO A 185 -18.49 -2.60 8.76
N SER A 186 -18.28 -3.46 7.74
CA SER A 186 -17.63 -4.74 7.93
C SER A 186 -16.14 -4.61 8.27
N VAL A 187 -15.46 -3.60 7.69
CA VAL A 187 -14.05 -3.31 8.00
C VAL A 187 -13.88 -2.91 9.45
N ILE A 188 -14.72 -2.00 9.96
CA ILE A 188 -14.64 -1.55 11.35
C ILE A 188 -15.06 -2.65 12.34
N GLU A 189 -16.10 -3.43 12.03
CA GLU A 189 -16.49 -4.57 12.87
C GLU A 189 -15.36 -5.59 12.99
N ASN A 190 -14.68 -5.92 11.88
CA ASN A 190 -13.54 -6.82 11.89
C ASN A 190 -12.35 -6.25 12.66
N SER A 191 -12.05 -4.95 12.49
CA SER A 191 -10.92 -4.29 13.14
C SER A 191 -11.10 -4.15 14.66
N THR A 192 -12.33 -3.87 15.11
CA THR A 192 -12.63 -3.59 16.52
C THR A 192 -13.17 -4.80 17.29
N GLY A 193 -13.69 -5.81 16.58
CA GLY A 193 -14.45 -6.92 17.17
C GLY A 193 -15.80 -6.51 17.75
N GLN A 194 -16.25 -5.27 17.50
CA GLN A 194 -17.51 -4.73 18.01
C GLN A 194 -18.55 -4.68 16.89
N SER A 195 -19.78 -5.11 17.17
CA SER A 195 -20.87 -4.99 16.18
C SER A 195 -21.46 -3.58 16.17
N LEU A 196 -21.65 -3.04 14.97
CA LEU A 196 -22.20 -1.70 14.72
C LEU A 196 -23.73 -1.71 14.57
N PHE A 197 -24.34 -2.87 14.29
CA PHE A 197 -25.76 -2.96 13.93
C PHE A 197 -26.74 -2.91 15.12
N ASN A 198 -26.26 -2.95 16.36
CA ASN A 198 -27.12 -3.07 17.56
C ASN A 198 -27.31 -1.76 18.35
N ASN A 199 -26.85 -0.62 17.85
CA ASN A 199 -26.87 0.65 18.59
C ASN A 199 -27.11 1.88 17.69
N THR A 200 -27.16 3.07 18.30
CA THR A 200 -27.28 4.37 17.60
C THR A 200 -26.13 4.64 16.64
N VAL A 201 -24.96 4.03 16.88
CA VAL A 201 -23.75 4.17 16.05
C VAL A 201 -24.00 3.64 14.64
N GLY A 202 -24.67 2.49 14.49
CA GLY A 202 -25.01 1.94 13.17
C GLY A 202 -25.83 2.90 12.30
N SER A 203 -26.75 3.66 12.90
CA SER A 203 -27.54 4.66 12.15
C SER A 203 -26.70 5.87 11.70
N GLN A 204 -25.76 6.31 12.54
CA GLN A 204 -24.82 7.39 12.20
C GLN A 204 -23.85 6.95 11.09
N VAL A 205 -23.37 5.71 11.16
CA VAL A 205 -22.53 5.09 10.13
C VAL A 205 -23.24 5.05 8.78
N ALA A 206 -24.49 4.56 8.76
CA ALA A 206 -25.28 4.49 7.53
C ALA A 206 -25.57 5.89 6.95
N GLU A 207 -25.84 6.87 7.82
CA GLU A 207 -26.03 8.27 7.40
C GLU A 207 -24.74 8.87 6.83
N MET A 208 -23.61 8.71 7.51
CA MET A 208 -22.30 9.17 7.04
C MET A 208 -21.96 8.57 5.67
N ALA A 209 -22.03 7.24 5.54
CA ALA A 209 -21.72 6.56 4.28
C ALA A 209 -22.63 7.03 3.13
N ARG A 210 -23.93 7.26 3.41
CA ARG A 210 -24.86 7.83 2.42
C ARG A 210 -24.45 9.24 2.01
N GLU A 211 -24.10 10.11 2.95
CA GLU A 211 -23.69 11.49 2.66
C GLU A 211 -22.36 11.54 1.89
N MET A 212 -21.37 10.71 2.26
CA MET A 212 -20.10 10.62 1.55
C MET A 212 -20.27 10.17 0.10
N LYS A 213 -21.14 9.17 -0.15
CA LYS A 213 -21.44 8.72 -1.51
C LYS A 213 -22.20 9.78 -2.32
N LEU A 214 -23.12 10.51 -1.68
CA LEU A 214 -23.94 11.54 -2.34
C LEU A 214 -23.11 12.78 -2.72
N GLN A 215 -22.28 13.27 -1.81
CA GLN A 215 -21.57 14.55 -1.97
C GLN A 215 -20.11 14.38 -2.45
N GLY A 216 -19.58 13.15 -2.46
CA GLY A 216 -18.20 12.87 -2.80
C GLY A 216 -17.22 13.53 -1.83
N CYS A 217 -16.11 14.04 -2.36
CA CYS A 217 -15.06 14.70 -1.59
C CYS A 217 -15.59 15.84 -0.69
N SER A 218 -16.59 16.61 -1.14
CA SER A 218 -17.10 17.76 -0.39
C SER A 218 -17.70 17.40 0.97
N ALA A 219 -18.18 16.17 1.19
CA ALA A 219 -18.64 15.71 2.50
C ALA A 219 -17.53 15.67 3.55
N LEU A 220 -16.25 15.53 3.14
CA LEU A 220 -15.10 15.53 4.06
C LEU A 220 -14.88 16.88 4.72
N SER A 221 -15.31 17.98 4.09
CA SER A 221 -15.25 19.33 4.65
C SER A 221 -16.35 19.61 5.69
N ASN A 222 -17.33 18.71 5.81
CA ASN A 222 -18.43 18.87 6.75
C ASN A 222 -17.96 18.49 8.17
N SER A 223 -17.98 19.44 9.10
CA SER A 223 -17.61 19.24 10.51
C SER A 223 -18.34 18.08 11.23
N ARG A 224 -19.51 17.64 10.72
CA ARG A 224 -20.20 16.46 11.26
C ARG A 224 -19.52 15.15 10.87
N TRP A 225 -18.89 15.10 9.70
CA TRP A 225 -18.34 13.89 9.07
C TRP A 225 -16.85 13.99 8.75
N GLU A 226 -16.14 15.01 9.26
CA GLU A 226 -14.68 15.15 9.13
C GLU A 226 -13.92 13.95 9.73
N ARG A 227 -14.56 13.25 10.67
CA ARG A 227 -14.01 12.13 11.42
C ARG A 227 -14.82 10.87 11.21
N GLU A 228 -14.09 9.76 11.26
CA GLU A 228 -14.61 8.43 11.33
C GLU A 228 -15.41 8.22 12.64
N VAL A 229 -16.55 7.56 12.56
CA VAL A 229 -17.59 7.58 13.60
C VAL A 229 -17.24 6.77 14.84
N VAL A 230 -16.44 5.72 14.73
CA VAL A 230 -16.23 4.72 15.80
C VAL A 230 -14.92 4.96 16.55
N LEU A 231 -13.83 5.16 15.82
CA LEU A 231 -12.47 5.38 16.27
C LEU A 231 -12.11 6.87 16.35
N GLY A 232 -12.83 7.76 15.64
CA GLY A 232 -12.66 9.22 15.76
C GLY A 232 -11.50 9.81 14.95
N TRP A 233 -10.87 9.02 14.07
CA TRP A 233 -9.77 9.47 13.20
C TRP A 233 -10.29 10.34 12.07
N LYS A 234 -9.51 11.36 11.68
CA LYS A 234 -9.89 12.20 10.55
C LYS A 234 -9.69 11.45 9.24
N TRP A 235 -10.69 11.47 8.38
CA TRP A 235 -10.64 10.81 7.09
C TRP A 235 -9.52 11.34 6.19
N CYS A 236 -9.34 12.65 6.20
CA CYS A 236 -8.31 13.32 5.41
C CYS A 236 -6.89 12.96 5.83
N GLU A 237 -6.66 12.70 7.12
CA GLU A 237 -5.33 12.37 7.66
C GLU A 237 -5.01 10.87 7.54
N GLY A 238 -6.03 10.03 7.39
CA GLY A 238 -5.87 8.57 7.38
C GLY A 238 -5.81 7.98 8.79
N PHE A 239 -5.67 6.66 8.85
CA PHE A 239 -5.32 5.95 10.07
C PHE A 239 -4.26 4.91 9.74
N GLU A 240 -3.05 5.09 10.29
CA GLU A 240 -1.87 4.28 10.00
C GLU A 240 -2.06 2.77 10.15
N ASN A 241 -3.05 2.34 10.95
CA ASN A 241 -3.34 0.93 11.20
C ASN A 241 -4.47 0.37 10.33
N LEU A 242 -5.13 1.18 9.50
CA LEU A 242 -6.32 0.71 8.78
C LEU A 242 -6.55 1.29 7.38
N PHE A 243 -6.39 2.60 7.17
CA PHE A 243 -6.73 3.20 5.88
C PHE A 243 -5.82 4.37 5.52
N ALA A 244 -5.53 4.49 4.23
CA ALA A 244 -4.75 5.59 3.68
C ALA A 244 -5.50 6.93 3.79
N PRO A 245 -4.77 8.06 3.84
CA PRO A 245 -5.37 9.39 3.83
C PRO A 245 -6.30 9.61 2.63
N LEU A 246 -7.55 10.04 2.87
CA LEU A 246 -8.47 10.40 1.78
C LEU A 246 -8.08 11.73 1.09
N ALA A 247 -7.19 12.52 1.70
CA ALA A 247 -6.58 13.69 1.08
C ALA A 247 -5.87 13.39 -0.25
N ARG A 248 -5.47 12.12 -0.49
CA ARG A 248 -4.92 11.67 -1.78
C ARG A 248 -5.93 11.71 -2.93
N LEU A 249 -7.23 11.57 -2.62
CA LEU A 249 -8.34 11.61 -3.57
C LEU A 249 -9.05 12.96 -3.55
N CYS A 250 -9.08 13.59 -2.38
CA CYS A 250 -9.85 14.78 -2.09
C CYS A 250 -8.98 15.90 -1.45
N PRO A 251 -7.88 16.31 -2.11
CA PRO A 251 -6.94 17.27 -1.52
C PRO A 251 -7.57 18.64 -1.23
N GLU A 252 -8.49 19.15 -2.06
CA GLU A 252 -9.10 20.46 -1.84
C GLU A 252 -10.07 20.42 -0.67
N SER A 253 -10.97 19.42 -0.65
CA SER A 253 -11.90 19.23 0.47
C SER A 253 -11.19 18.93 1.79
N CYS A 254 -9.98 18.38 1.73
CA CYS A 254 -9.12 18.14 2.89
C CYS A 254 -8.20 19.32 3.24
N GLY A 255 -8.25 20.42 2.50
CA GLY A 255 -7.48 21.63 2.80
C GLY A 255 -5.99 21.55 2.47
N CYS A 256 -5.59 20.72 1.51
CA CYS A 256 -4.20 20.57 1.09
C CYS A 256 -3.70 21.70 0.19
N ASN A 257 -4.58 22.56 -0.32
CA ASN A 257 -4.17 23.69 -1.14
C ASN A 257 -3.70 24.86 -0.24
N VAL A 258 -2.47 24.75 0.26
CA VAL A 258 -1.81 25.76 1.10
C VAL A 258 -0.51 26.25 0.44
N ASP A 259 -0.16 27.51 0.71
CA ASP A 259 1.04 28.14 0.14
C ASP A 259 2.34 27.61 0.79
N ASP A 260 2.30 27.31 2.10
CA ASP A 260 3.41 26.70 2.84
C ASP A 260 3.10 25.23 3.16
N PRO A 261 3.90 24.27 2.65
CA PRO A 261 3.74 22.84 2.97
C PRO A 261 3.84 22.53 4.47
N ALA A 262 4.45 23.39 5.28
CA ALA A 262 4.50 23.24 6.73
C ALA A 262 3.14 23.50 7.42
N GLU A 263 2.22 24.21 6.76
CA GLU A 263 0.87 24.49 7.23
C GLU A 263 -0.16 23.44 6.76
N ALA A 264 0.28 22.50 5.91
CA ALA A 264 -0.55 21.43 5.38
C ALA A 264 -1.08 20.51 6.48
N PRO A 265 -2.37 20.14 6.44
CA PRO A 265 -2.88 19.03 7.26
C PRO A 265 -2.10 17.74 7.04
N ALA A 266 -2.02 16.90 8.06
CA ALA A 266 -1.42 15.57 7.93
C ALA A 266 -2.15 14.77 6.84
N GLY A 267 -1.41 13.91 6.11
CA GLY A 267 -1.96 13.09 5.04
C GLY A 267 -2.09 13.80 3.68
N CYS A 268 -1.84 15.11 3.60
CA CYS A 268 -1.80 15.81 2.33
C CYS A 268 -0.67 15.29 1.43
N PRO A 269 -0.98 14.96 0.16
CA PRO A 269 -0.01 14.32 -0.73
C PRO A 269 1.05 15.31 -1.20
N ALA A 270 2.27 14.82 -1.45
CA ALA A 270 3.39 15.66 -1.88
C ALA A 270 3.15 16.35 -3.23
N PHE A 271 2.31 15.79 -4.11
CA PHE A 271 1.94 16.42 -5.38
C PHE A 271 1.11 17.72 -5.19
N CYS A 272 0.53 17.97 -4.01
CA CYS A 272 -0.10 19.25 -3.68
C CYS A 272 0.91 20.37 -3.40
N TYR A 273 2.14 19.98 -3.09
CA TYR A 273 3.26 20.87 -2.82
C TYR A 273 4.39 20.61 -3.82
N PRO A 274 4.18 20.81 -5.14
CA PRO A 274 5.26 20.55 -6.08
C PRO A 274 6.44 21.43 -5.67
N ARG A 275 7.61 20.83 -5.47
CA ARG A 275 8.80 21.59 -5.06
C ARG A 275 9.04 22.71 -6.08
N CYS A 276 9.41 23.90 -5.61
CA CYS A 276 9.88 24.99 -6.48
C CYS A 276 11.29 24.65 -7.01
N GLU A 277 11.37 23.55 -7.75
CA GLU A 277 12.60 22.98 -8.27
C GLU A 277 12.37 22.54 -9.71
N ASP A 278 13.43 22.59 -10.48
CA ASP A 278 13.44 22.05 -11.83
C ASP A 278 13.86 20.58 -11.75
N THR A 279 13.07 19.71 -12.38
CA THR A 279 13.35 18.28 -12.46
C THR A 279 14.47 18.04 -13.48
N ILE A 280 15.37 17.11 -13.17
CA ILE A 280 16.39 16.66 -14.13
C ILE A 280 15.75 15.61 -15.05
N PHE A 281 15.80 15.83 -16.36
CA PHE A 281 15.30 14.90 -17.35
C PHE A 281 16.35 14.62 -18.45
N PRO A 282 16.29 13.46 -19.13
CA PRO A 282 17.15 13.19 -20.27
C PRO A 282 16.92 14.22 -21.39
N ALA A 283 17.97 14.65 -22.07
CA ALA A 283 17.84 15.68 -23.11
C ALA A 283 16.83 15.28 -24.20
N ILE A 284 15.92 16.19 -24.53
CA ILE A 284 14.88 16.03 -25.57
C ILE A 284 15.25 16.96 -26.73
N GLY A 285 15.99 16.43 -27.70
CA GLY A 285 16.51 17.23 -28.81
C GLY A 285 17.50 18.28 -28.31
N GLU A 286 17.18 19.57 -28.50
CA GLU A 286 17.99 20.71 -28.06
C GLU A 286 17.73 21.13 -26.61
N VAL A 287 16.71 20.57 -25.94
CA VAL A 287 16.36 20.90 -24.56
C VAL A 287 17.05 19.93 -23.61
N ALA A 288 18.16 20.37 -22.99
CA ALA A 288 18.89 19.59 -21.99
C ALA A 288 18.55 20.02 -20.54
N THR A 289 18.01 21.22 -20.38
CA THR A 289 17.64 21.80 -19.08
C THR A 289 16.31 22.53 -19.16
N CYS A 290 15.71 22.79 -17.99
CA CYS A 290 14.51 23.62 -17.89
C CYS A 290 14.69 25.05 -18.41
N ALA A 291 15.89 25.61 -18.28
CA ALA A 291 16.23 26.92 -18.83
C ALA A 291 16.21 26.93 -20.37
N ASP A 292 16.67 25.85 -21.01
CA ASP A 292 16.64 25.72 -22.48
C ASP A 292 15.19 25.69 -22.99
N GLY A 293 14.34 24.89 -22.36
CA GLY A 293 12.92 24.81 -22.74
C GLY A 293 12.16 26.12 -22.44
N GLN A 294 12.49 26.82 -21.36
CA GLN A 294 11.96 28.16 -21.08
C GLN A 294 12.35 29.14 -22.19
N ALA A 295 13.62 29.16 -22.60
CA ALA A 295 14.10 30.04 -23.67
C ALA A 295 13.42 29.75 -25.03
N LEU A 296 13.02 28.50 -25.25
CA LEU A 296 12.25 28.06 -26.42
C LEU A 296 10.72 28.24 -26.27
N GLY A 297 10.25 28.77 -25.14
CA GLY A 297 8.82 29.05 -24.91
C GLY A 297 7.98 27.84 -24.53
N TRP A 298 8.58 26.74 -24.09
CA TRP A 298 7.86 25.50 -23.73
C TRP A 298 7.05 25.61 -22.45
N CYS A 299 7.25 26.69 -21.68
CA CYS A 299 6.47 26.98 -20.48
C CYS A 299 4.99 27.27 -20.73
N VAL A 300 4.47 27.14 -21.95
CA VAL A 300 3.02 27.12 -22.21
C VAL A 300 2.43 25.71 -22.12
N ASP A 301 3.28 24.67 -22.16
CA ASP A 301 2.86 23.28 -22.04
C ASP A 301 2.75 22.89 -20.55
N PRO A 302 1.59 22.39 -20.07
CA PRO A 302 1.40 22.01 -18.67
C PRO A 302 2.31 20.87 -18.20
N GLY A 303 2.66 19.93 -19.10
CA GLY A 303 3.58 18.84 -18.80
C GLY A 303 5.02 19.31 -18.64
N PHE A 304 5.44 20.28 -19.44
CA PHE A 304 6.74 20.92 -19.27
C PHE A 304 6.78 21.84 -18.04
N GLN A 305 5.71 22.59 -17.77
CA GLN A 305 5.60 23.40 -16.55
C GLN A 305 5.71 22.56 -15.26
N SER A 306 5.15 21.35 -15.25
CA SER A 306 5.22 20.46 -14.08
C SER A 306 6.64 19.91 -13.85
N LEU A 307 7.40 19.66 -14.92
CA LEU A 307 8.81 19.26 -14.85
C LEU A 307 9.73 20.44 -14.48
N CYS A 308 9.46 21.62 -15.02
CA CYS A 308 10.34 22.80 -14.98
C CYS A 308 9.73 23.97 -14.24
N ARG A 309 9.20 23.69 -13.04
CA ARG A 309 8.36 24.62 -12.31
C ARG A 309 9.09 25.91 -11.94
N LYS A 310 10.32 25.80 -11.45
CA LYS A 310 11.13 26.96 -11.05
C LYS A 310 11.45 27.84 -12.24
N SER A 311 11.89 27.25 -13.36
CA SER A 311 12.18 27.99 -14.58
C SER A 311 10.92 28.62 -15.18
N CYS A 312 9.81 27.89 -15.26
CA CYS A 312 8.63 28.35 -15.99
C CYS A 312 7.71 29.29 -15.23
N THR A 313 7.63 29.16 -13.91
CA THR A 313 6.70 29.96 -13.09
C THR A 313 7.41 30.99 -12.24
N GLY A 314 8.73 30.85 -12.04
CA GLY A 314 9.50 31.66 -11.09
C GLY A 314 9.21 31.35 -9.62
N CYS A 315 8.09 30.65 -9.37
CA CYS A 315 7.39 30.53 -8.09
C CYS A 315 6.97 31.93 -7.58
#